data_AF-A0A6P5EK36-F1
#
_entry.id   AF-A0A6P5EK36-F1
#
_cell.length_a   1.000
_cell.length_b   1.000
_cell.length_c   1.000
_cell.angle_alpha   90.00
_cell.angle_beta   90.00
_cell.angle_gamma   90.00
#
_symmetry.space_group_name_H-M   'P 1'
#
loop_
_entity.id
_entity.type
_entity.pdbx_description
1 polymer ?
#
loop_
_entity_poly.entity_id
_entity_poly.type
_entity_poly.pdbx_seq_one_letter_code
_entity_poly.pdbx_strand_id
1 'polypeptide(L)'
;MRERNVEPDVKSFNAKLRGLVLEKRTEEAAELVDQMMRDGPKPDTSSFNAVIRGHCKIGNLEAAKTVYLDLVKNGCAPNKGTFEALIPHLCEAGDFDLALRCCYDSMSRKCFADAAVLQKVVDGLVAASRAEEAEKLVERARTNKYSKKSLKMPNKQSVS
;
A
#
# COMPACT_ATOMS: atom_id res chain seq x y z
N MET A 1 -34.50 -25.29 7.50
CA MET A 1 -33.04 -25.08 7.55
C MET A 1 -32.72 -24.36 8.86
N ARG A 2 -31.70 -24.77 9.62
CA ARG A 2 -31.34 -24.07 10.85
C ARG A 2 -30.76 -22.71 10.48
N GLU A 3 -31.50 -21.64 10.71
CA GLU A 3 -30.97 -20.28 10.79
C GLU A 3 -29.95 -20.26 11.93
N ARG A 4 -28.69 -20.52 11.60
CA ARG A 4 -27.61 -20.23 12.53
C ARG A 4 -27.45 -18.72 12.50
N ASN A 5 -28.01 -18.07 13.51
CA ASN A 5 -27.85 -16.65 13.79
C ASN A 5 -26.40 -16.38 14.27
N VAL A 6 -25.42 -16.69 13.42
CA VAL A 6 -24.01 -16.38 13.67
C VAL A 6 -23.83 -14.93 13.24
N GLU A 7 -23.62 -14.04 14.21
CA GLU A 7 -23.22 -12.68 13.90
C GLU A 7 -21.97 -12.71 13.01
N PRO A 8 -21.99 -12.07 11.83
CA PRO A 8 -20.85 -12.10 10.94
C PRO A 8 -19.63 -11.45 11.60
N ASP A 9 -18.53 -12.17 11.66
CA ASP A 9 -17.26 -11.70 12.23
C ASP A 9 -16.37 -11.03 11.16
N VAL A 10 -15.27 -10.39 11.59
CA VAL A 10 -14.30 -9.74 10.68
C VAL A 10 -13.83 -10.67 9.56
N LYS A 11 -13.69 -11.98 9.84
CA LYS A 11 -13.23 -12.96 8.84
C LYS A 11 -14.26 -13.16 7.73
N SER A 12 -15.55 -13.22 8.09
CA SER A 12 -16.65 -13.36 7.15
C SER A 12 -16.74 -12.15 6.21
N PHE A 13 -16.61 -10.94 6.76
CA PHE A 13 -16.53 -9.71 5.97
C PHE A 13 -15.27 -9.69 5.09
N ASN A 14 -14.11 -10.06 5.61
CA ASN A 14 -12.86 -10.12 4.84
C ASN A 14 -12.92 -11.12 3.67
N ALA A 15 -13.64 -12.23 3.82
CA ALA A 15 -13.89 -13.16 2.72
C ALA A 15 -14.76 -12.51 1.63
N LYS A 16 -15.84 -11.83 2.01
CA LYS A 16 -16.70 -11.10 1.08
C LYS A 16 -15.96 -9.96 0.37
N LEU A 17 -15.15 -9.18 1.09
CA LEU A 17 -14.28 -8.13 0.52
C LEU A 17 -13.36 -8.69 -0.57
N ARG A 18 -12.70 -9.83 -0.30
CA ARG A 18 -11.84 -10.48 -1.30
C ARG A 18 -12.63 -10.92 -2.53
N GLY A 19 -13.82 -11.49 -2.33
CA GLY A 19 -14.72 -11.87 -3.43
C GLY A 19 -15.08 -10.67 -4.33
N LEU A 20 -15.55 -9.58 -3.72
CA LEU A 20 -15.90 -8.35 -4.45
C LEU A 20 -14.71 -7.79 -5.23
N VAL A 21 -13.52 -7.74 -4.62
CA VAL A 21 -12.29 -7.27 -5.30
C VAL A 21 -11.89 -8.18 -6.46
N LEU A 22 -12.06 -9.51 -6.34
CA LEU A 22 -11.80 -10.45 -7.43
C LEU A 22 -12.79 -10.29 -8.59
N GLU A 23 -14.03 -9.95 -8.29
CA GLU A 23 -15.08 -9.60 -9.26
C GLU A 23 -14.93 -8.17 -9.81
N LYS A 24 -13.87 -7.45 -9.45
CA LYS A 24 -13.61 -6.03 -9.78
C LYS A 24 -14.66 -5.05 -9.24
N ARG A 25 -15.53 -5.50 -8.34
CA ARG A 25 -16.57 -4.71 -7.65
C ARG A 25 -15.96 -3.96 -6.46
N THR A 26 -14.97 -3.13 -6.76
CA THR A 26 -14.11 -2.51 -5.73
C THR A 26 -14.86 -1.43 -4.94
N GLU A 27 -15.77 -0.70 -5.58
CA GLU A 27 -16.63 0.28 -4.90
C GLU A 27 -17.51 -0.38 -3.86
N GLU A 28 -18.18 -1.49 -4.19
CA GLU A 28 -18.95 -2.27 -3.23
C GLU A 28 -18.07 -2.83 -2.09
N ALA A 29 -16.80 -3.15 -2.38
CA ALA A 29 -15.86 -3.55 -1.35
C ALA A 29 -15.53 -2.38 -0.40
N ALA A 30 -15.39 -1.15 -0.90
CA ALA A 30 -15.22 0.03 -0.07
C ALA A 30 -16.47 0.31 0.79
N GLU A 31 -17.66 0.25 0.20
CA GLU A 31 -18.93 0.38 0.92
C GLU A 31 -19.09 -0.67 2.02
N LEU A 32 -18.60 -1.89 1.80
CA LEU A 32 -18.61 -2.94 2.80
C LEU A 32 -17.68 -2.64 3.98
N VAL A 33 -16.52 -2.01 3.74
CA VAL A 33 -15.65 -1.51 4.82
C VAL A 33 -16.35 -0.39 5.60
N ASP A 34 -17.05 0.52 4.90
CA ASP A 34 -17.82 1.57 5.57
C ASP A 34 -18.97 1.01 6.41
N GLN A 35 -19.65 -0.03 5.92
CA GLN A 35 -20.68 -0.75 6.67
C GLN A 35 -20.10 -1.37 7.94
N MET A 36 -18.92 -2.01 7.84
CA MET A 36 -18.22 -2.57 9.00
C MET A 36 -17.88 -1.49 10.04
N MET A 37 -17.52 -0.28 9.61
CA MET A 37 -17.23 0.83 10.53
C MET A 37 -18.48 1.39 11.22
N ARG A 38 -19.64 1.38 10.56
CA ARG A 38 -20.89 1.91 11.11
C ARG A 38 -21.58 0.93 12.05
N ASP A 39 -21.88 -0.26 11.54
CA ASP A 39 -22.86 -1.18 12.15
C ASP A 39 -22.33 -2.63 12.23
N GLY A 40 -21.01 -2.82 12.08
CA GLY A 40 -20.39 -4.13 11.99
C GLY A 40 -19.16 -4.29 12.88
N PRO A 41 -18.42 -5.38 12.69
CA PRO A 41 -17.19 -5.60 13.41
C PRO A 41 -16.10 -4.66 12.86
N LYS A 42 -15.28 -4.09 13.75
CA LYS A 42 -14.22 -3.13 13.38
C LYS A 42 -13.31 -3.71 12.28
N PRO A 43 -13.15 -3.03 11.13
CA PRO A 43 -12.21 -3.44 10.09
C PRO A 43 -10.79 -3.56 10.61
N ASP A 44 -10.03 -4.50 10.04
CA ASP A 44 -8.61 -4.66 10.31
C ASP A 44 -7.76 -4.20 9.12
N THR A 45 -6.43 -4.20 9.28
CA THR A 45 -5.50 -3.85 8.18
C THR A 45 -5.73 -4.73 6.93
N SER A 46 -6.21 -5.97 7.08
CA SER A 46 -6.49 -6.85 5.94
C SER A 46 -7.73 -6.40 5.17
N SER A 47 -8.76 -5.92 5.86
CA SER A 47 -9.97 -5.33 5.26
C SER A 47 -9.59 -4.17 4.34
N PHE A 48 -8.86 -3.17 4.86
CA PHE A 48 -8.43 -2.01 4.08
C PHE A 48 -7.47 -2.40 2.95
N ASN A 49 -6.50 -3.30 3.20
CA ASN A 49 -5.57 -3.74 2.17
C ASN A 49 -6.25 -4.42 0.97
N ALA A 50 -7.37 -5.12 1.19
CA ALA A 50 -8.13 -5.72 0.10
C ALA A 50 -8.65 -4.63 -0.85
N VAL A 51 -9.28 -3.59 -0.29
CA VAL A 51 -9.86 -2.47 -1.05
C VAL A 51 -8.76 -1.63 -1.73
N ILE A 52 -7.66 -1.32 -1.02
CA ILE A 52 -6.50 -0.63 -1.60
C ILE A 52 -5.97 -1.37 -2.82
N ARG A 53 -5.76 -2.69 -2.71
CA ARG A 53 -5.30 -3.52 -3.84
C ARG A 53 -6.29 -3.53 -4.98
N GLY A 54 -7.59 -3.57 -4.68
CA GLY A 54 -8.65 -3.48 -5.68
C GLY A 54 -8.55 -2.19 -6.48
N HIS A 55 -8.49 -1.04 -5.78
CA HIS A 55 -8.43 0.28 -6.41
C HIS A 55 -7.16 0.48 -7.23
N CYS A 56 -6.00 0.07 -6.70
CA CYS A 56 -4.74 0.07 -7.43
C CYS A 56 -4.85 -0.74 -8.74
N LYS A 57 -5.40 -1.96 -8.69
CA LYS A 57 -5.54 -2.83 -9.87
C LYS A 57 -6.46 -2.30 -10.96
N ILE A 58 -7.47 -1.51 -10.60
CA ILE A 58 -8.37 -0.87 -11.57
C ILE A 58 -7.91 0.55 -11.96
N GLY A 59 -6.74 0.98 -11.50
CA GLY A 59 -6.17 2.29 -11.82
C GLY A 59 -6.78 3.47 -11.05
N ASN A 60 -7.65 3.22 -10.07
CA ASN A 60 -8.28 4.26 -9.26
C ASN A 60 -7.38 4.64 -8.06
N LEU A 61 -6.24 5.27 -8.36
CA LEU A 61 -5.23 5.59 -7.35
C LEU A 61 -5.72 6.57 -6.28
N GLU A 62 -6.57 7.54 -6.63
CA GLU A 62 -7.10 8.51 -5.66
C GLU A 62 -8.01 7.86 -4.62
N ALA A 63 -8.83 6.89 -5.03
CA ALA A 63 -9.59 6.08 -4.07
C ALA A 63 -8.66 5.21 -3.21
N ALA A 64 -7.61 4.61 -3.79
CA ALA A 64 -6.63 3.83 -3.02
C ALA A 64 -5.93 4.68 -1.94
N LYS A 65 -5.58 5.94 -2.27
CA LYS A 65 -5.01 6.91 -1.31
C LYS A 65 -5.99 7.25 -0.21
N THR A 66 -7.26 7.47 -0.54
CA THR A 66 -8.32 7.75 0.44
C THR A 66 -8.46 6.60 1.43
N VAL A 67 -8.55 5.36 0.93
CA VAL A 67 -8.64 4.16 1.78
C VAL A 67 -7.38 3.98 2.64
N TYR A 68 -6.20 4.32 2.13
CA TYR A 68 -4.97 4.33 2.94
C TYR A 68 -5.01 5.35 4.08
N LEU A 69 -5.52 6.56 3.84
CA LEU A 69 -5.68 7.57 4.89
C LEU A 69 -6.69 7.11 5.93
N ASP A 70 -7.78 6.47 5.52
CA ASP A 70 -8.79 5.95 6.44
C ASP A 70 -8.28 4.78 7.28
N LEU A 71 -7.45 3.91 6.70
CA LEU A 71 -6.70 2.89 7.44
C LEU A 71 -5.90 3.53 8.58
N VAL A 72 -5.14 4.60 8.30
CA VAL A 72 -4.33 5.31 9.31
C VAL A 72 -5.22 6.01 10.35
N LYS A 73 -6.28 6.71 9.93
CA LYS A 73 -7.21 7.41 10.83
C LYS A 73 -7.94 6.47 11.80
N ASN A 74 -8.26 5.25 11.36
CA ASN A 74 -8.94 4.24 12.18
C ASN A 74 -8.02 3.54 13.19
N GLY A 75 -6.75 3.97 13.29
CA GLY A 75 -5.75 3.38 14.17
C GLY A 75 -5.27 2.01 13.69
N CYS A 76 -5.62 1.61 12.47
CA CYS A 76 -5.04 0.43 11.85
C CYS A 76 -3.61 0.74 11.42
N ALA A 77 -2.74 -0.26 11.52
CA ALA A 77 -1.34 -0.13 11.19
C ALA A 77 -1.12 -0.55 9.73
N PRO A 78 -0.69 0.36 8.82
CA PRO A 78 -0.15 -0.05 7.53
C PRO A 78 0.93 -1.13 7.70
N ASN A 79 0.86 -2.18 6.89
CA ASN A 79 1.83 -3.27 6.93
C ASN A 79 2.53 -3.41 5.57
N LYS A 80 3.42 -4.41 5.48
CA LYS A 80 4.15 -4.73 4.24
C LYS A 80 3.21 -4.80 3.02
N GLY A 81 2.08 -5.49 3.16
CA GLY A 81 1.10 -5.66 2.09
C GLY A 81 0.36 -4.39 1.67
N THR A 82 0.31 -3.36 2.54
CA THR A 82 -0.22 -2.02 2.22
C THR A 82 0.75 -1.29 1.29
N PHE A 83 2.03 -1.23 1.67
CA PHE A 83 3.05 -0.50 0.93
C PHE A 83 3.39 -1.15 -0.42
N GLU A 84 3.42 -2.49 -0.47
CA GLU A 84 3.64 -3.23 -1.71
C GLU A 84 2.48 -3.05 -2.71
N ALA A 85 1.29 -2.72 -2.25
CA ALA A 85 0.15 -2.39 -3.11
C ALA A 85 0.22 -0.95 -3.62
N LEU A 86 0.53 0.02 -2.75
CA LEU A 86 0.47 1.44 -3.09
C LEU A 86 1.70 1.93 -3.86
N ILE A 87 2.91 1.64 -3.38
CA ILE A 87 4.13 2.27 -3.89
C ILE A 87 4.32 2.08 -5.40
N PRO A 88 4.13 0.88 -6.00
CA PRO A 88 4.29 0.71 -7.44
C PRO A 88 3.35 1.61 -8.25
N HIS A 89 2.08 1.72 -7.84
CA HIS A 89 1.08 2.52 -8.53
C HIS A 89 1.31 4.02 -8.33
N LEU A 90 1.85 4.43 -7.16
CA LEU A 90 2.28 5.81 -6.93
C LEU A 90 3.45 6.20 -7.84
N CYS A 91 4.44 5.31 -8.01
CA CYS A 91 5.55 5.53 -8.95
C CYS A 91 5.05 5.65 -10.40
N GLU A 92 4.12 4.79 -10.81
CA GLU A 92 3.52 4.82 -12.16
C GLU A 92 2.76 6.12 -12.42
N ALA A 93 2.10 6.67 -11.41
CA ALA A 93 1.42 7.96 -11.48
C ALA A 93 2.35 9.19 -11.31
N GLY A 94 3.65 8.97 -11.04
CA GLY A 94 4.61 10.05 -10.78
C GLY A 94 4.46 10.72 -9.41
N ASP A 95 3.64 10.17 -8.50
CA ASP A 95 3.47 10.67 -7.14
C ASP A 95 4.59 10.17 -6.22
N PHE A 96 5.79 10.70 -6.48
CA PHE A 96 6.99 10.30 -5.75
C PHE A 96 7.01 10.81 -4.30
N ASP A 97 6.26 11.86 -3.98
CA ASP A 97 6.18 12.42 -2.62
C ASP A 97 5.51 11.43 -1.66
N LEU A 98 4.34 10.92 -2.04
CA LEU A 98 3.65 9.92 -1.22
C LEU A 98 4.39 8.58 -1.25
N ALA A 99 4.97 8.19 -2.40
CA ALA A 99 5.76 6.96 -2.50
C ALA A 99 6.97 6.99 -1.55
N LEU A 100 7.71 8.10 -1.51
CA LEU A 100 8.86 8.29 -0.62
C LEU A 100 8.44 8.27 0.85
N ARG A 101 7.34 8.95 1.20
CA ARG A 101 6.76 8.91 2.55
C ARG A 101 6.38 7.48 2.95
N CYS A 102 5.76 6.71 2.05
CA CYS A 102 5.43 5.31 2.28
C CYS A 102 6.68 4.44 2.52
N CYS A 103 7.79 4.69 1.81
CA CYS A 103 9.05 4.00 2.07
C CYS A 103 9.59 4.29 3.48
N TYR A 104 9.58 5.56 3.91
CA TYR A 104 10.03 5.92 5.25
C TYR A 104 9.13 5.35 6.36
N ASP A 105 7.82 5.34 6.14
CA ASP A 105 6.86 4.75 7.09
C ASP A 105 7.07 3.23 7.21
N SER A 106 7.25 2.52 6.08
CA SER A 106 7.59 1.09 6.04
C SER A 106 8.84 0.76 6.86
N MET A 107 9.90 1.56 6.74
CA MET A 107 11.14 1.38 7.50
C MET A 107 10.94 1.66 9.00
N SER A 108 10.27 2.77 9.33
CA SER A 108 10.06 3.20 10.72
C SER A 108 9.21 2.21 11.51
N ARG A 109 8.23 1.60 10.83
CA ARG A 109 7.36 0.55 11.38
C ARG A 109 7.99 -0.84 11.40
N LYS A 110 9.21 -1.00 10.88
CA LYS A 110 9.90 -2.29 10.69
C LYS A 110 9.09 -3.29 9.86
N CYS A 111 8.18 -2.82 9.02
CA CYS A 111 7.44 -3.63 8.07
C CYS A 111 8.09 -3.49 6.70
N PHE A 112 9.28 -4.10 6.56
CA PHE A 112 10.17 -3.99 5.41
C PHE A 112 9.45 -4.41 4.12
N ALA A 113 9.00 -3.42 3.35
CA ALA A 113 8.56 -3.61 1.97
C ALA A 113 9.74 -4.15 1.15
N ASP A 114 9.44 -4.89 0.08
CA ASP A 114 10.49 -5.48 -0.75
C ASP A 114 11.50 -4.43 -1.26
N ALA A 115 12.77 -4.79 -1.30
CA ALA A 115 13.82 -3.92 -1.82
C ALA A 115 13.53 -3.49 -3.27
N ALA A 116 12.92 -4.35 -4.08
CA ALA A 116 12.50 -4.04 -5.45
C ALA A 116 11.45 -2.92 -5.50
N VAL A 117 10.54 -2.86 -4.51
CA VAL A 117 9.53 -1.79 -4.42
C VAL A 117 10.21 -0.45 -4.11
N LEU A 118 11.17 -0.43 -3.19
CA LEU A 118 11.96 0.76 -2.90
C LEU A 118 12.86 1.17 -4.07
N GLN A 119 13.42 0.21 -4.81
CA GLN A 119 14.25 0.48 -5.97
C GLN A 119 13.47 1.24 -7.06
N LYS A 120 12.20 0.89 -7.28
CA LYS A 120 11.32 1.63 -8.21
C LYS A 120 11.17 3.11 -7.82
N VAL A 121 11.11 3.41 -6.52
CA VAL A 121 11.03 4.80 -6.03
C VAL A 121 12.35 5.52 -6.27
N VAL A 122 13.48 4.87 -5.99
CA VAL A 122 14.82 5.42 -6.26
C VAL A 122 14.99 5.72 -7.75
N ASP A 123 14.67 4.78 -8.62
CA ASP A 123 14.77 4.94 -10.07
C ASP A 123 13.86 6.06 -10.58
N GLY A 124 12.62 6.11 -10.08
CA GLY A 124 11.64 7.16 -10.41
C GLY A 124 12.08 8.56 -9.95
N LEU A 125 12.60 8.69 -8.73
CA LEU A 125 13.15 9.95 -8.22
C LEU A 125 14.34 10.43 -9.05
N VAL A 126 15.24 9.53 -9.44
CA VAL A 126 16.39 9.90 -10.30
C VAL A 126 15.92 10.34 -11.69
N ALA A 127 14.96 9.62 -12.30
CA ALA A 127 14.36 10.02 -13.56
C ALA A 127 13.66 11.39 -13.48
N ALA A 128 13.07 11.71 -12.32
CA ALA A 128 12.47 13.01 -12.02
C ALA A 128 13.50 14.10 -11.60
N SER A 129 14.80 13.87 -11.76
CA SER A 129 15.89 14.78 -11.33
C SER A 129 15.95 15.07 -9.83
N ARG A 130 15.31 14.24 -9.00
CA ARG A 130 15.28 14.32 -7.52
C ARG A 130 16.31 13.37 -6.88
N ALA A 131 17.54 13.41 -7.39
CA ALA A 131 18.60 12.47 -6.98
C ALA A 131 18.97 12.56 -5.49
N GLU A 132 18.93 13.76 -4.89
CA GLU A 132 19.25 13.94 -3.47
C GLU A 132 18.30 13.17 -2.55
N GLU A 133 17.01 13.15 -2.88
CA GLU A 133 16.01 12.39 -2.12
C GLU A 133 16.19 10.88 -2.30
N ALA A 134 16.54 10.46 -3.51
CA ALA A 134 16.86 9.06 -3.80
C ALA A 134 18.09 8.58 -3.00
N GLU A 135 19.13 9.41 -2.89
CA GLU A 135 20.31 9.11 -2.07
C GLU A 135 19.98 8.97 -0.59
N LYS A 136 19.21 9.93 -0.04
CA LYS A 136 18.72 9.88 1.35
C LYS A 136 17.89 8.63 1.61
N LEU A 137 17.04 8.23 0.66
CA LEU A 137 16.26 7.00 0.77
C LEU A 137 17.16 5.75 0.83
N VAL A 138 18.16 5.66 -0.06
CA VAL A 138 19.12 4.55 -0.09
C VAL A 138 19.92 4.48 1.21
N GLU A 139 20.41 5.62 1.72
CA GLU A 139 21.15 5.69 2.99
C GLU A 139 20.28 5.22 4.16
N ARG A 140 19.06 5.76 4.27
CA ARG A 140 18.12 5.35 5.31
C ARG A 140 17.80 3.86 5.22
N ALA A 141 17.66 3.32 4.01
CA ALA A 141 17.45 1.89 3.82
C ALA A 141 18.66 1.05 4.30
N ARG A 142 19.90 1.55 4.19
CA ARG A 142 21.08 0.86 4.75
C ARG A 142 20.97 0.66 6.25
N THR A 143 20.53 1.70 6.96
CA THR A 143 20.31 1.62 8.42
C THR A 143 19.22 0.62 8.80
N ASN A 144 18.36 0.25 7.84
CA ASN A 144 17.23 -0.67 7.99
C ASN A 144 17.47 -2.05 7.35
N LYS A 145 18.74 -2.50 7.29
CA LYS A 145 19.15 -3.85 6.84
C LYS A 145 18.95 -4.16 5.34
N TYR A 146 18.67 -3.16 4.50
CA TYR A 146 18.62 -3.38 3.05
C TYR A 146 20.03 -3.52 2.44
N SER A 147 20.26 -4.59 1.68
CA SER A 147 21.56 -4.93 1.09
C SER A 147 21.98 -3.96 -0.02
N LYS A 148 23.30 -3.69 -0.10
CA LYS A 148 23.91 -2.86 -1.16
C LYS A 148 23.60 -3.34 -2.57
N LYS A 149 23.36 -4.65 -2.74
CA LYS A 149 23.04 -5.25 -4.04
C LYS A 149 21.59 -5.06 -4.45
N SER A 150 20.66 -5.05 -3.49
CA SER A 150 19.21 -5.09 -3.75
C SER A 150 18.56 -3.73 -3.90
N LEU A 151 19.17 -2.69 -3.31
CA LEU A 151 18.72 -1.31 -3.42
C LEU A 151 19.97 -0.47 -3.66
N LYS A 152 20.04 0.32 -4.72
CA LYS A 152 21.22 1.13 -5.09
C LYS A 152 20.81 2.32 -5.96
N MET A 153 21.67 3.34 -6.03
CA MET A 153 21.51 4.37 -7.03
C MET A 153 21.67 3.76 -8.44
N PRO A 154 20.81 4.12 -9.41
CA PRO A 154 21.01 3.73 -10.80
C PRO A 154 22.34 4.32 -11.31
N ASN A 155 23.08 3.54 -12.10
CA ASN A 155 24.31 4.02 -12.72
C ASN A 155 23.95 5.18 -13.67
N LYS A 156 24.76 6.25 -13.69
CA LYS A 156 24.59 7.43 -14.57
C LYS A 156 24.71 7.13 -16.08
N GLN A 157 24.55 5.89 -16.53
CA GLN A 157 24.68 5.48 -17.93
C GLN A 157 23.30 5.16 -18.52
N SER A 158 22.74 6.16 -19.20
CA SER A 158 21.72 6.13 -20.28
C SER A 158 20.73 7.29 -20.17
N VAL A 159 21.25 8.51 -20.09
CA VAL A 159 20.58 9.64 -20.73
C VAL A 159 21.51 10.01 -21.88
N SER A 160 21.18 9.52 -23.07
CA SER A 160 21.77 9.90 -24.35
C SER A 160 20.67 10.52 -25.19
#